data_AF-A0A6J5TW80-F1
#
_entry.id   AF-A0A6J5TW80-F1
#
_cell.length_a   1.000
_cell.length_b   1.000
_cell.length_c   1.000
_cell.angle_alpha   90.00
_cell.angle_beta   90.00
_cell.angle_gamma   90.00
#
_symmetry.space_group_name_H-M   'P 1'
#
loop_
_entity.id
_entity.type
_entity.pdbx_description
1 polymer ?
#
loop_
_entity_poly.entity_id
_entity_poly.type
_entity_poly.pdbx_seq_one_letter_code
_entity_poly.pdbx_strand_id
1 'polypeptide(L)'
;MLSPHFKVRLTLDVKRGGGSNSQFYLLDIGSCWKNNGKPCDGNVLTDVTRYSEMIINPETTSWCRPDNLVSCPPYHVTRTGDIIYRNETSRFPYSAYHLYCTPGNAEFLEKPYDICDPYSNPQAQELVQILPHPEWAVHGYPAKQGDGWVGDPRTWELDVGALSSRLYFYLDPGTKPARRVWSSINVGTEIYVSSPGETAEWTVSDFDVLVPEGVEDGSSSY
;
A
#
# COMPACT_ATOMS: atom_id res chain seq x y z
N MET A 1 -4.62 7.27 12.26
CA MET A 1 -3.81 8.29 11.56
C MET A 1 -4.56 8.77 10.32
N LEU A 2 -4.83 10.08 10.21
CA LEU A 2 -5.65 10.63 9.12
C LEU A 2 -4.77 10.98 7.92
N SER A 3 -5.09 10.45 6.74
CA SER A 3 -4.46 10.93 5.50
C SER A 3 -5.02 12.29 5.08
N PRO A 4 -4.19 13.20 4.53
CA PRO A 4 -2.76 13.02 4.22
C PRO A 4 -1.78 13.42 5.34
N HIS A 5 -2.25 13.61 6.57
CA HIS A 5 -1.53 14.37 7.59
C HIS A 5 -0.79 13.50 8.61
N PHE A 6 0.11 12.62 8.15
CA PHE A 6 1.04 11.95 9.05
C PHE A 6 2.26 11.40 8.31
N LYS A 7 3.39 11.37 9.02
CA LYS A 7 4.62 10.72 8.59
C LYS A 7 4.98 9.59 9.54
N VAL A 8 5.82 8.68 9.07
CA VAL A 8 6.43 7.64 9.91
C VAL A 8 7.93 7.73 9.78
N ARG A 9 8.62 7.87 10.90
CA ARG A 9 10.07 7.77 10.98
C ARG A 9 10.42 6.41 11.56
N LEU A 10 11.41 5.73 10.98
CA LEU A 10 11.92 4.46 11.50
C LEU A 10 13.33 4.19 10.96
N THR A 11 14.15 3.51 11.75
CA THR A 11 15.43 2.95 11.30
C THR A 11 15.25 1.46 11.05
N LEU A 12 15.59 1.00 9.84
CA LEU A 12 15.50 -0.39 9.43
C LEU A 12 16.88 -0.92 9.05
N ASP A 13 17.25 -2.08 9.60
CA ASP A 13 18.41 -2.86 9.21
C ASP A 13 17.96 -4.30 8.90
N VAL A 14 17.92 -4.65 7.62
CA VAL A 14 17.61 -6.01 7.17
C VAL A 14 18.89 -6.82 7.13
N LYS A 15 18.99 -7.86 7.96
CA LYS A 15 20.16 -8.74 8.00
C LYS A 15 19.98 -9.97 7.13
N ARG A 16 18.75 -10.51 7.10
CA ARG A 16 18.33 -11.63 6.23
C ARG A 16 16.91 -11.38 5.75
N GLY A 17 16.70 -11.49 4.44
CA GLY A 17 15.47 -11.08 3.78
C GLY A 17 14.34 -12.11 3.75
N GLY A 18 14.55 -13.36 4.21
CA GLY A 18 13.50 -14.40 4.15
C GLY A 18 13.35 -15.11 2.80
N GLY A 19 14.39 -15.09 1.96
CA GLY A 19 14.41 -15.77 0.67
C GLY A 19 13.98 -14.88 -0.50
N SER A 20 14.01 -15.44 -1.71
CA SER A 20 13.75 -14.69 -2.95
C SER A 20 12.29 -14.28 -3.13
N ASN A 21 11.39 -15.06 -2.54
CA ASN A 21 9.96 -14.87 -2.70
C ASN A 21 9.36 -14.02 -1.58
N SER A 22 10.13 -13.65 -0.56
CA SER A 22 9.58 -12.89 0.57
C SER A 22 9.10 -11.51 0.13
N GLN A 23 7.99 -11.09 0.70
CA GLN A 23 7.53 -9.71 0.62
C GLN A 23 7.91 -9.02 1.91
N PHE A 24 9.05 -8.31 1.89
CA PHE A 24 9.48 -7.49 3.01
C PHE A 24 8.88 -6.10 2.88
N TYR A 25 7.95 -5.78 3.76
CA TYR A 25 7.28 -4.50 3.84
C TYR A 25 8.14 -3.50 4.62
N LEU A 26 8.69 -2.50 3.94
CA LEU A 26 9.24 -1.31 4.60
C LEU A 26 8.13 -0.59 5.37
N LEU A 27 6.93 -0.61 4.81
CA LEU A 27 5.73 -0.10 5.44
C LEU A 27 4.52 -0.82 4.86
N ASP A 28 3.66 -1.32 5.75
CA ASP A 28 2.31 -1.77 5.48
C ASP A 28 1.36 -0.95 6.36
N ILE A 29 0.37 -0.29 5.77
CA ILE A 29 -0.70 0.38 6.51
C ILE A 29 -2.04 -0.25 6.21
N GLY A 30 -2.82 -0.49 7.27
CA GLY A 30 -4.13 -1.13 7.19
C GLY A 30 -5.25 -0.23 7.72
N SER A 31 -6.43 -0.35 7.11
CA SER A 31 -7.65 0.37 7.49
C SER A 31 -8.90 -0.37 7.01
N CYS A 32 -10.07 0.16 7.34
CA CYS A 32 -11.35 -0.35 6.88
C CYS A 32 -12.32 0.79 6.52
N TRP A 33 -12.94 0.70 5.34
CA TRP A 33 -14.12 1.48 4.98
C TRP A 33 -15.00 0.70 3.99
N LYS A 34 -16.24 1.14 3.75
CA LYS A 34 -17.15 0.49 2.79
C LYS A 34 -16.95 1.06 1.40
N ASN A 35 -17.35 0.32 0.36
CA ASN A 35 -17.30 0.81 -1.04
C ASN A 35 -18.14 2.08 -1.26
N ASN A 36 -19.11 2.35 -0.39
CA ASN A 36 -19.89 3.60 -0.39
C ASN A 36 -19.26 4.77 0.39
N GLY A 37 -18.03 4.62 0.84
CA GLY A 37 -17.26 5.65 1.56
C GLY A 37 -17.57 5.78 3.05
N LYS A 38 -18.55 5.05 3.58
CA LYS A 38 -18.83 5.03 5.03
C LYS A 38 -17.75 4.28 5.81
N PRO A 39 -17.55 4.60 7.09
CA PRO A 39 -16.74 3.78 7.99
C PRO A 39 -17.27 2.35 8.06
N CYS A 40 -16.37 1.39 8.33
CA CYS A 40 -16.75 0.02 8.66
C CYS A 40 -17.52 -0.04 9.98
N ASP A 41 -18.43 -1.01 10.09
CA ASP A 41 -19.29 -1.22 11.26
C ASP A 41 -19.30 -2.67 11.78
N GLY A 42 -18.38 -3.50 11.29
CA GLY A 42 -18.27 -4.92 11.62
C GLY A 42 -19.09 -5.83 10.71
N ASN A 43 -19.80 -5.29 9.71
CA ASN A 43 -20.56 -6.09 8.77
C ASN A 43 -19.65 -6.68 7.68
N VAL A 44 -19.33 -7.97 7.84
CA VAL A 44 -18.44 -8.73 6.93
C VAL A 44 -18.86 -8.74 5.46
N LEU A 45 -20.13 -8.46 5.14
CA LEU A 45 -20.61 -8.41 3.75
C LEU A 45 -20.29 -7.07 3.08
N THR A 46 -20.26 -5.98 3.84
CA THR A 46 -20.13 -4.61 3.30
C THR A 46 -18.81 -3.94 3.65
N ASP A 47 -18.17 -4.38 4.73
CA ASP A 47 -16.87 -3.89 5.15
C ASP A 47 -15.79 -4.37 4.19
N VAL A 48 -14.80 -3.52 3.98
CA VAL A 48 -13.64 -3.83 3.14
C VAL A 48 -12.39 -3.41 3.90
N THR A 49 -11.54 -4.39 4.20
CA THR A 49 -10.22 -4.14 4.76
C THR A 49 -9.28 -3.72 3.63
N ARG A 50 -8.45 -2.71 3.85
CA ARG A 50 -7.60 -2.13 2.82
C ARG A 50 -6.18 -1.94 3.28
N TYR A 51 -5.25 -2.23 2.39
CA TYR A 51 -3.83 -2.14 2.67
C TYR A 51 -3.07 -1.36 1.59
N SER A 52 -2.04 -0.65 2.03
CA SER A 52 -1.03 0.00 1.18
C SER A 52 0.34 -0.45 1.64
N GLU A 53 1.08 -1.13 0.77
CA GLU A 53 2.28 -1.87 1.14
C GLU A 53 3.45 -1.51 0.23
N MET A 54 4.61 -1.19 0.80
CA MET A 54 5.86 -0.99 0.06
C MET A 54 6.78 -2.19 0.25
N ILE A 55 6.99 -2.98 -0.81
CA ILE A 55 7.87 -4.14 -0.79
C ILE A 55 9.28 -3.74 -1.19
N ILE A 56 10.28 -3.99 -0.33
CA ILE A 56 11.68 -3.58 -0.57
C ILE A 56 12.63 -4.74 -0.92
N ASN A 57 12.15 -5.99 -0.94
CA ASN A 57 12.94 -7.11 -1.45
C ASN A 57 13.26 -6.86 -2.95
N PRO A 58 14.54 -6.67 -3.34
CA PRO A 58 14.91 -6.31 -4.70
C PRO A 58 14.61 -7.40 -5.73
N GLU A 59 14.38 -8.64 -5.30
CA GLU A 59 14.00 -9.74 -6.19
C GLU A 59 12.51 -9.73 -6.52
N THR A 60 11.72 -8.89 -5.85
CA THR A 60 10.30 -8.69 -6.15
C THR A 60 10.15 -7.98 -7.49
N THR A 61 9.49 -8.63 -8.44
CA THR A 61 9.21 -8.07 -9.77
C THR A 61 7.78 -7.55 -9.85
N SER A 62 7.55 -6.58 -10.73
CA SER A 62 6.20 -6.04 -10.94
C SER A 62 5.28 -7.04 -11.65
N TRP A 63 4.12 -7.32 -11.06
CA TRP A 63 3.04 -8.06 -11.73
C TRP A 63 2.15 -7.13 -12.54
N CYS A 64 2.01 -5.88 -12.10
CA CYS A 64 1.39 -4.80 -12.88
C CYS A 64 2.25 -4.44 -14.09
N ARG A 65 1.88 -4.91 -15.28
CA ARG A 65 2.66 -4.70 -16.52
C ARG A 65 1.77 -4.28 -17.68
N PRO A 66 2.32 -3.67 -18.75
CA PRO A 66 1.54 -3.29 -19.93
C PRO A 66 0.76 -4.46 -20.57
N ASP A 67 1.27 -5.68 -20.43
CA ASP A 67 0.66 -6.92 -20.93
C ASP A 67 -0.14 -7.69 -19.85
N ASN A 68 -0.15 -7.21 -18.60
CA ASN A 68 -0.89 -7.78 -17.48
C ASN A 68 -1.58 -6.69 -16.65
N LEU A 69 -2.60 -6.07 -17.24
CA LEU A 69 -3.36 -4.97 -16.62
C LEU A 69 -4.26 -5.40 -15.46
N VAL A 70 -4.55 -6.70 -15.35
CA VAL A 70 -5.33 -7.32 -14.28
C VAL A 70 -4.77 -6.95 -12.90
N SER A 71 -3.44 -6.91 -12.78
CA SER A 71 -2.71 -6.59 -11.54
C SER A 71 -2.41 -5.10 -11.37
N CYS A 72 -2.94 -4.22 -12.21
CA CYS A 72 -2.68 -2.78 -12.17
C CYS A 72 -3.90 -1.99 -11.66
N PRO A 73 -3.68 -0.92 -10.87
CA PRO A 73 -4.78 -0.02 -10.53
C PRO A 73 -5.31 0.66 -11.81
N PRO A 74 -6.62 1.00 -11.88
CA PRO A 74 -7.22 1.60 -13.08
C PRO A 74 -6.52 2.87 -13.56
N TYR A 75 -5.98 3.66 -12.63
CA TYR A 75 -5.19 4.84 -12.94
C TYR A 75 -4.13 5.12 -11.87
N HIS A 76 -3.16 5.92 -12.26
CA HIS A 76 -2.14 6.52 -11.41
C HIS A 76 -2.42 8.02 -11.28
N VAL A 77 -2.26 8.57 -10.07
CA VAL A 77 -2.33 10.01 -9.83
C VAL A 77 -0.92 10.55 -9.65
N THR A 78 -0.47 11.38 -10.58
CA THR A 78 0.86 12.00 -10.54
C THR A 78 1.01 12.98 -9.38
N ARG A 79 2.23 13.46 -9.13
CA ARG A 79 2.49 14.49 -8.11
C ARG A 79 1.69 15.78 -8.35
N THR A 80 1.43 16.13 -9.61
CA THR A 80 0.66 17.32 -10.00
C THR A 80 -0.84 17.10 -9.96
N GLY A 81 -1.30 15.88 -9.68
CA GLY A 81 -2.72 15.51 -9.64
C GLY A 81 -3.27 15.01 -10.97
N ASP A 82 -2.45 14.94 -12.02
CA ASP A 82 -2.88 14.39 -13.32
C ASP A 82 -3.17 12.89 -13.19
N ILE A 83 -4.30 12.48 -13.78
CA ILE A 83 -4.70 11.07 -13.87
C ILE A 83 -4.08 10.48 -15.14
N ILE A 84 -3.40 9.35 -14.99
CA ILE A 84 -2.85 8.55 -16.09
C ILE A 84 -3.52 7.18 -16.01
N TYR A 85 -4.29 6.81 -17.02
CA TYR A 85 -4.97 5.52 -17.04
C TYR A 85 -4.00 4.39 -17.34
N ARG A 86 -4.26 3.19 -16.80
CA ARG A 86 -3.43 1.99 -17.03
C ARG A 86 -3.33 1.52 -18.48
N ASN A 87 -4.13 2.07 -19.38
CA ASN A 87 -4.04 1.81 -20.83
C ASN A 87 -3.12 2.81 -21.55
N GLU A 88 -2.74 3.92 -20.91
CA GLU A 88 -1.75 4.87 -21.43
C GLU A 88 -0.33 4.35 -21.22
N THR A 89 0.02 3.28 -21.94
CA THR A 89 1.22 2.46 -21.66
C THR A 89 2.55 3.24 -21.69
N SER A 90 2.60 4.35 -22.42
CA SER A 90 3.78 5.23 -22.50
C SER A 90 4.00 6.12 -21.27
N ARG A 91 2.98 6.29 -20.43
CA ARG A 91 2.97 7.22 -19.30
C ARG A 91 2.72 6.54 -17.96
N PHE A 92 1.98 5.43 -17.95
CA PHE A 92 1.65 4.75 -16.71
C PHE A 92 2.90 4.11 -16.08
N PRO A 93 3.20 4.36 -14.79
CA PRO A 93 4.43 3.90 -14.17
C PRO A 93 4.29 2.45 -13.67
N TYR A 94 4.17 1.48 -14.57
CA TYR A 94 3.98 0.06 -14.24
C TYR A 94 4.99 -0.47 -13.21
N SER A 95 6.27 -0.14 -13.39
CA SER A 95 7.37 -0.54 -12.50
C SER A 95 7.26 0.00 -11.08
N ALA A 96 6.39 0.99 -10.83
CA ALA A 96 6.16 1.53 -9.49
C ALA A 96 5.18 0.69 -8.66
N TYR A 97 4.45 -0.23 -9.30
CA TYR A 97 3.45 -1.08 -8.70
C TYR A 97 3.87 -2.54 -8.77
N HIS A 98 3.67 -3.30 -7.68
CA HIS A 98 3.75 -4.74 -7.72
C HIS A 98 2.41 -5.33 -8.13
N LEU A 99 1.37 -5.06 -7.33
CA LEU A 99 0.03 -5.64 -7.44
C LEU A 99 -1.02 -4.62 -7.00
N TYR A 100 -2.12 -4.59 -7.73
CA TYR A 100 -3.41 -4.10 -7.27
C TYR A 100 -4.42 -5.24 -7.39
N CYS A 101 -5.17 -5.50 -6.33
CA CYS A 101 -6.33 -6.37 -6.35
C CYS A 101 -7.52 -5.65 -5.71
N THR A 102 -8.71 -5.91 -6.24
CA THR A 102 -9.94 -5.21 -5.87
C THR A 102 -10.72 -5.93 -4.76
N PRO A 103 -11.56 -5.21 -3.98
CA PRO A 103 -12.56 -5.83 -3.13
C PRO A 103 -13.51 -6.74 -3.90
N GLY A 104 -13.76 -7.93 -3.34
CA GLY A 104 -14.67 -8.93 -3.91
C GLY A 104 -16.16 -8.56 -3.82
N ASN A 105 -16.51 -7.54 -3.02
CA ASN A 105 -17.89 -7.04 -2.85
C ASN A 105 -18.15 -5.72 -3.59
N ALA A 106 -17.30 -5.35 -4.56
CA ALA A 106 -17.52 -4.17 -5.40
C ALA A 106 -18.53 -4.45 -6.53
N GLU A 107 -19.38 -3.46 -6.80
CA GLU A 107 -20.49 -3.61 -7.76
C GLU A 107 -20.11 -3.20 -9.20
N PHE A 108 -19.15 -2.30 -9.38
CA PHE A 108 -18.89 -1.60 -10.65
C PHE A 108 -17.42 -1.69 -11.11
N LEU A 109 -16.81 -2.85 -10.95
CA LEU A 109 -15.40 -3.04 -11.27
C LEU A 109 -15.08 -2.90 -12.76
N GLU A 110 -14.05 -2.09 -13.05
CA GLU A 110 -13.54 -1.89 -14.40
C GLU A 110 -12.67 -3.08 -14.81
N LYS A 111 -13.14 -3.84 -15.81
CA LYS A 111 -12.35 -4.93 -16.40
C LYS A 111 -11.15 -4.39 -17.19
N PRO A 112 -10.00 -5.08 -17.16
CA PRO A 112 -9.72 -6.30 -16.40
C PRO A 112 -9.42 -6.03 -14.92
N TYR A 113 -9.70 -6.99 -14.04
CA TYR A 113 -9.39 -6.89 -12.60
C TYR A 113 -9.18 -8.29 -12.00
N ASP A 114 -8.48 -8.35 -10.87
CA ASP A 114 -8.41 -9.52 -10.01
C ASP A 114 -8.91 -9.21 -8.60
N ILE A 115 -9.54 -10.18 -7.94
CA ILE A 115 -10.02 -10.02 -6.58
C ILE A 115 -8.94 -10.48 -5.61
N CYS A 116 -8.75 -9.75 -4.52
CA CYS A 116 -7.78 -10.16 -3.50
C CYS A 116 -8.14 -11.53 -2.90
N ASP A 117 -7.13 -12.29 -2.48
CA ASP A 117 -7.32 -13.63 -1.92
C ASP A 117 -8.36 -13.63 -0.77
N PRO A 118 -9.48 -14.37 -0.91
CA PRO A 118 -10.51 -14.42 0.11
C PRO A 118 -10.11 -15.28 1.32
N TYR A 119 -9.04 -16.06 1.27
CA TYR A 119 -8.69 -16.99 2.34
C TYR A 119 -8.16 -16.28 3.60
N SER A 120 -7.40 -15.19 3.43
CA SER A 120 -6.67 -14.55 4.52
C SER A 120 -7.55 -13.69 5.45
N ASN A 121 -8.74 -13.29 5.03
CA ASN A 121 -9.63 -12.41 5.80
C ASN A 121 -11.11 -12.75 5.55
N PRO A 122 -11.97 -12.86 6.60
CA PRO A 122 -13.41 -13.06 6.41
C PRO A 122 -14.12 -11.91 5.70
N GLN A 123 -13.52 -10.71 5.65
CA GLN A 123 -14.04 -9.54 4.94
C GLN A 123 -13.38 -9.41 3.56
N ALA A 124 -14.06 -8.73 2.63
CA ALA A 124 -13.44 -8.37 1.34
C ALA A 124 -12.19 -7.51 1.57
N GLN A 125 -11.19 -7.69 0.71
CA GLN A 125 -9.89 -6.99 0.83
C GLN A 125 -9.60 -6.16 -0.42
N GLU A 126 -8.89 -5.05 -0.24
CA GLU A 126 -8.26 -4.29 -1.33
C GLU A 126 -6.78 -4.09 -1.01
N LEU A 127 -5.89 -4.44 -1.93
CA LEU A 127 -4.44 -4.28 -1.75
C LEU A 127 -3.88 -3.37 -2.83
N VAL A 128 -3.02 -2.45 -2.41
CA VAL A 128 -2.13 -1.70 -3.30
C VAL A 128 -0.70 -1.96 -2.84
N GLN A 129 0.00 -2.83 -3.55
CA GLN A 129 1.41 -3.13 -3.31
C GLN A 129 2.28 -2.34 -4.30
N ILE A 130 3.22 -1.56 -3.79
CA ILE A 130 4.13 -0.72 -4.56
C ILE A 130 5.58 -1.17 -4.38
N LEU A 131 6.42 -0.77 -5.33
CA LEU A 131 7.84 -1.10 -5.39
C LEU A 131 8.70 0.18 -5.34
N PRO A 132 9.97 0.09 -4.92
CA PRO A 132 10.93 1.18 -5.00
C PRO A 132 10.97 1.82 -6.37
N HIS A 133 10.67 3.12 -6.43
CA HIS A 133 10.54 3.84 -7.70
C HIS A 133 10.69 5.35 -7.49
N PRO A 134 11.25 6.11 -8.47
CA PRO A 134 11.40 7.55 -8.34
C PRO A 134 10.08 8.31 -8.11
N GLU A 135 8.95 7.74 -8.53
CA GLU A 135 7.61 8.31 -8.32
C GLU A 135 7.27 8.47 -6.83
N TRP A 136 7.82 7.60 -5.97
CA TRP A 136 7.55 7.60 -4.53
C TRP A 136 8.61 8.35 -3.73
N ALA A 137 9.78 8.62 -4.31
CA ALA A 137 10.91 9.24 -3.64
C ALA A 137 10.60 10.63 -3.06
N VAL A 138 9.67 11.36 -3.68
CA VAL A 138 9.19 12.65 -3.15
C VAL A 138 8.57 12.54 -1.76
N HIS A 139 8.08 11.36 -1.40
CA HIS A 139 7.49 11.05 -0.09
C HIS A 139 8.47 10.34 0.85
N GLY A 140 9.77 10.35 0.53
CA GLY A 140 10.82 9.74 1.35
C GLY A 140 11.00 8.23 1.15
N TYR A 141 10.24 7.60 0.26
CA TYR A 141 10.33 6.17 -0.02
C TYR A 141 11.55 5.81 -0.89
N PRO A 142 11.98 4.53 -0.89
CA PRO A 142 13.02 4.02 -1.79
C PRO A 142 12.82 4.42 -3.25
N ALA A 143 13.87 4.98 -3.88
CA ALA A 143 13.80 5.41 -5.27
C ALA A 143 14.17 4.28 -6.24
N LYS A 144 14.92 3.29 -5.79
CA LYS A 144 15.43 2.17 -6.60
C LYS A 144 15.39 0.87 -5.81
N GLN A 145 15.22 -0.25 -6.52
CA GLN A 145 15.33 -1.57 -5.90
C GLN A 145 16.69 -1.74 -5.21
N GLY A 146 16.67 -2.29 -4.00
CA GLY A 146 17.86 -2.49 -3.16
C GLY A 146 18.14 -1.35 -2.18
N ASP A 147 17.53 -0.18 -2.33
CA ASP A 147 17.60 0.88 -1.32
C ASP A 147 16.98 0.40 0.02
N GLY A 148 17.74 0.43 1.11
CA GLY A 148 17.30 -0.04 2.43
C GLY A 148 17.30 -1.55 2.60
N TRP A 149 17.92 -2.29 1.70
CA TRP A 149 17.98 -3.75 1.76
C TRP A 149 19.21 -4.25 2.53
N VAL A 150 19.52 -5.55 2.41
CA VAL A 150 20.62 -6.20 3.14
C VAL A 150 21.95 -5.49 2.90
N GLY A 151 22.58 -5.07 4.01
CA GLY A 151 23.85 -4.32 3.99
C GLY A 151 23.70 -2.80 3.84
N ASP A 152 22.47 -2.29 3.82
CA ASP A 152 22.14 -0.88 3.66
C ASP A 152 21.15 -0.41 4.75
N PRO A 153 21.57 -0.37 6.04
CA PRO A 153 20.72 0.10 7.12
C PRO A 153 20.42 1.60 6.95
N ARG A 154 19.15 1.98 7.08
CA ARG A 154 18.69 3.36 6.84
C ARG A 154 17.66 3.82 7.84
N THR A 155 17.74 5.11 8.18
CA THR A 155 16.63 5.84 8.80
C THR A 155 15.78 6.47 7.71
N TRP A 156 14.49 6.12 7.71
CA TRP A 156 13.48 6.62 6.81
C TRP A 156 12.63 7.67 7.51
N GLU A 157 12.26 8.73 6.79
CA GLU A 157 11.13 9.59 7.14
C GLU A 157 10.15 9.54 5.96
N LEU A 158 9.10 8.75 6.13
CA LEU A 158 8.12 8.44 5.09
C LEU A 158 6.91 9.35 5.24
N ASP A 159 6.53 10.08 4.19
CA ASP A 159 5.26 10.80 4.11
C ASP A 159 4.12 9.87 3.71
N VAL A 160 3.78 9.00 4.66
CA VAL A 160 2.81 7.92 4.52
C VAL A 160 1.42 8.46 4.19
N GLY A 161 1.02 9.55 4.87
CA GLY A 161 -0.26 10.21 4.63
C GLY A 161 -0.35 10.76 3.20
N ALA A 162 0.66 11.50 2.75
CA ALA A 162 0.65 12.05 1.40
C ALA A 162 0.68 10.96 0.33
N LEU A 163 1.53 9.94 0.46
CA LEU A 163 1.59 8.84 -0.51
C LEU A 163 0.26 8.08 -0.58
N SER A 164 -0.25 7.62 0.56
CA SER A 164 -1.48 6.81 0.61
C SER A 164 -2.73 7.57 0.15
N SER A 165 -2.74 8.90 0.21
CA SER A 165 -3.80 9.73 -0.35
C SER A 165 -3.83 9.76 -1.88
N ARG A 166 -2.67 9.55 -2.53
CA ARG A 166 -2.54 9.51 -4.00
C ARG A 166 -2.80 8.14 -4.60
N LEU A 167 -2.72 7.09 -3.79
CA LEU A 167 -3.01 5.73 -4.25
C LEU A 167 -4.49 5.54 -4.55
N TYR A 168 -4.75 4.73 -5.57
CA TYR A 168 -6.09 4.31 -5.96
C TYR A 168 -6.66 3.33 -4.94
N PHE A 169 -7.86 3.63 -4.45
CA PHE A 169 -8.70 2.69 -3.71
C PHE A 169 -10.12 2.83 -4.23
N TYR A 170 -10.76 1.70 -4.48
CA TYR A 170 -12.07 1.60 -5.08
C TYR A 170 -13.15 2.18 -4.18
N LEU A 171 -14.06 2.91 -4.80
CA LEU A 171 -15.35 3.33 -4.27
C LEU A 171 -16.39 3.17 -5.37
N ASP A 172 -17.62 2.80 -5.02
CA ASP A 172 -18.68 2.70 -6.02
C ASP A 172 -18.93 4.08 -6.67
N PRO A 173 -19.14 4.14 -7.99
CA PRO A 173 -19.42 5.39 -8.68
C PRO A 173 -20.57 6.18 -8.04
N GLY A 174 -20.40 7.50 -7.93
CA GLY A 174 -21.41 8.39 -7.34
C GLY A 174 -21.45 8.42 -5.81
N THR A 175 -20.56 7.70 -5.13
CA THR A 175 -20.45 7.73 -3.67
C THR A 175 -19.58 8.89 -3.17
N LYS A 176 -19.72 9.22 -1.88
CA LYS A 176 -18.85 10.22 -1.26
C LYS A 176 -17.44 9.64 -1.06
N PRO A 177 -16.37 10.43 -1.24
CA PRO A 177 -15.02 9.99 -0.92
C PRO A 177 -14.92 9.50 0.54
N ALA A 178 -14.27 8.37 0.75
CA ALA A 178 -14.00 7.86 2.09
C ALA A 178 -12.99 8.76 2.81
N ARG A 179 -13.23 8.99 4.11
CA ARG A 179 -12.20 9.54 5.01
C ARG A 179 -11.20 8.42 5.34
N ARG A 180 -9.97 8.52 4.84
CA ARG A 180 -8.93 7.49 5.01
C ARG A 180 -8.23 7.62 6.37
N VAL A 181 -8.70 6.86 7.35
CA VAL A 181 -8.11 6.77 8.69
C VAL A 181 -7.39 5.43 8.83
N TRP A 182 -6.06 5.45 8.78
CA TRP A 182 -5.23 4.25 8.93
C TRP A 182 -5.14 3.86 10.40
N SER A 183 -5.44 2.59 10.70
CA SER A 183 -5.53 2.04 12.06
C SER A 183 -4.34 1.18 12.44
N SER A 184 -3.58 0.66 11.46
CA SER A 184 -2.35 -0.10 11.69
C SER A 184 -1.20 0.42 10.84
N ILE A 185 0.01 0.26 11.37
CA ILE A 185 1.26 0.37 10.64
C ILE A 185 2.09 -0.86 11.03
N ASN A 186 2.60 -1.57 10.04
CA ASN A 186 3.45 -2.74 10.21
C ASN A 186 4.75 -2.57 9.41
N VAL A 187 5.82 -3.20 9.90
CA VAL A 187 7.11 -3.35 9.23
C VAL A 187 7.57 -4.77 9.47
N GLY A 188 7.95 -5.48 8.42
CA GLY A 188 8.33 -6.87 8.56
C GLY A 188 8.26 -7.61 7.24
N THR A 189 8.21 -8.92 7.29
CA THR A 189 8.24 -9.76 6.09
C THR A 189 7.19 -10.83 6.13
N GLU A 190 6.54 -11.01 5.00
CA GLU A 190 5.79 -12.22 4.67
C GLU A 190 6.73 -13.20 3.98
N ILE A 191 6.76 -14.45 4.46
CA ILE A 191 7.58 -15.52 3.90
C ILE A 191 6.63 -16.59 3.36
N TYR A 192 6.62 -16.76 2.05
CA TYR A 192 5.83 -17.81 1.42
C TYR A 192 6.43 -19.19 1.63
N VAL A 193 5.58 -20.21 1.52
CA VAL A 193 5.99 -21.61 1.58
C VAL A 193 7.03 -21.90 0.49
N SER A 194 8.20 -22.38 0.89
CA SER A 194 9.26 -22.83 -0.01
C SER A 194 9.81 -24.19 0.44
N SER A 195 10.47 -24.90 -0.47
CA SER A 195 11.12 -26.19 -0.17
C SER A 195 12.35 -26.06 0.76
N PRO A 196 13.27 -25.09 0.57
CA PRO A 196 14.29 -24.81 1.57
C PRO A 196 13.68 -24.08 2.78
N GLY A 197 14.27 -24.25 3.97
CA GLY A 197 13.92 -23.42 5.12
C GLY A 197 14.42 -21.99 4.92
N GLU A 198 13.51 -21.02 4.95
CA GLU A 198 13.86 -19.60 4.85
C GLU A 198 14.03 -18.98 6.23
N THR A 199 14.92 -18.00 6.34
CA THR A 199 15.12 -17.23 7.57
C THR A 199 15.17 -15.76 7.25
N ALA A 200 14.36 -14.99 7.98
CA ALA A 200 14.46 -13.55 7.99
C ALA A 200 14.95 -13.05 9.35
N GLU A 201 15.75 -11.99 9.32
CA GLU A 201 16.28 -11.33 10.50
C GLU A 201 16.45 -9.85 10.18
N TRP A 202 15.90 -8.99 11.02
CA TRP A 202 15.98 -7.55 10.87
C TRP A 202 15.84 -6.88 12.24
N THR A 203 16.24 -5.62 12.31
CA THR A 203 15.98 -4.76 13.47
C THR A 203 15.26 -3.50 13.04
N VAL A 204 14.33 -3.06 13.88
CA VAL A 204 13.63 -1.78 13.74
C VAL A 204 13.88 -0.95 15.00
N SER A 205 14.31 0.30 14.85
CA SER A 205 14.44 1.27 15.93
C SER A 205 13.87 2.62 15.51
N ASP A 206 13.83 3.59 16.42
CA ASP A 206 13.40 4.97 16.12
C ASP A 206 12.02 5.07 15.45
N PHE A 207 11.10 4.16 15.84
CA PHE A 207 9.77 4.09 15.25
C PHE A 207 8.88 5.19 15.85
N ASP A 208 8.71 6.27 15.10
CA ASP A 208 7.89 7.43 15.48
C ASP A 208 6.77 7.66 14.46
N VAL A 209 5.55 7.89 14.94
CA VAL A 209 4.43 8.37 14.10
C VAL A 209 4.27 9.86 14.35
N LEU A 210 4.51 10.66 13.31
CA LEU A 210 4.51 12.13 13.39
C LEU A 210 3.20 12.66 12.81
N VAL A 211 2.37 13.27 13.66
CA VAL A 211 1.10 13.89 13.28
C VAL A 211 1.20 15.40 13.55
N PRO A 212 0.84 16.28 12.60
CA PRO A 212 0.88 17.72 12.82
C PRO A 212 -0.03 18.17 13.97
N GLU A 213 0.44 19.11 14.79
CA GLU A 213 -0.39 19.76 15.82
C GLU A 213 -1.59 20.47 15.18
N GLY A 214 -2.75 20.40 15.83
CA GLY A 214 -3.99 21.04 15.35
C GLY A 214 -4.79 20.26 14.31
N VAL A 215 -4.35 19.06 13.91
CA VAL A 215 -5.22 18.05 13.30
C VAL A 215 -5.93 17.28 14.42
N GLU A 216 -6.63 18.01 15.28
CA GLU A 216 -7.57 17.37 16.21
C GLU A 216 -8.69 16.75 15.38
N ASP A 217 -9.06 15.52 15.76
CA ASP A 217 -10.20 14.83 15.19
C ASP A 217 -11.39 15.79 15.15
N GLY A 218 -12.12 15.79 14.04
CA GLY A 218 -13.45 16.39 13.94
C GLY A 218 -14.48 15.67 14.83
N SER A 219 -14.12 15.32 16.07
CA SER A 219 -15.05 15.07 17.16
C SER A 219 -15.58 16.43 17.64
N SER A 220 -16.50 17.00 16.87
CA SER A 220 -17.48 17.93 17.42
C SER A 220 -18.87 17.50 16.99
N SER A 221 -19.55 16.88 17.97
CA SER A 221 -20.99 16.97 18.27
C SER A 221 -21.96 16.83 17.09
N TYR A 222 -22.65 15.68 16.98
CA TYR A 222 -24.02 15.43 17.47
C TYR A 222 -24.40 13.96 17.25
#